data_AF-A0A1G8W941-F1
#
_entry.id   AF-A0A1G8W941-F1
#
_cell.length_a   1.000
_cell.length_b   1.000
_cell.length_c   1.000
_cell.angle_alpha   90.00
_cell.angle_beta   90.00
_cell.angle_gamma   90.00
#
_symmetry.space_group_name_H-M   'P 1'
#
loop_
_entity.id
_entity.type
_entity.pdbx_description
1 polymer ?
#
loop_
_entity_poly.entity_id
_entity_poly.type
_entity_poly.pdbx_seq_one_letter_code
_entity_poly.pdbx_strand_id
1 'polypeptide(L)'
;MSDASTAPAPPTPGSETAADGTDENPQLGGQDLTAERDETTLPDWARSELTRARDEAARRRIELRELKDQLAKAADPEEAKVAIQEAHDRLATTELQLTRERLGRKYQLPDVLVARIQGEDEAAMDKDAKALAELAPASAARPPRPDRLQGGGEAAPLSAAEKFAQIIQTRLR
;
A
#
# COMPACT_ATOMS: atom_id res chain seq x y z
N MET A 1 -40.15 43.60 58.91
CA MET A 1 -40.14 45.03 58.53
C MET A 1 -38.75 45.28 57.96
N SER A 2 -38.62 45.20 56.62
CA SER A 2 -38.61 46.36 55.69
C SER A 2 -37.17 46.89 55.60
N ASP A 3 -36.48 47.07 54.47
CA ASP A 3 -36.81 47.21 53.05
C ASP A 3 -35.53 46.84 52.25
N ALA A 4 -35.59 46.05 51.16
CA ALA A 4 -35.90 46.41 49.78
C ALA A 4 -34.75 47.06 48.96
N SER A 5 -34.47 46.38 47.83
CA SER A 5 -34.18 46.95 46.50
C SER A 5 -32.77 47.45 46.18
N THR A 6 -32.12 46.78 45.22
CA THR A 6 -31.75 47.38 43.91
C THR A 6 -30.84 46.41 43.12
N ALA A 7 -31.36 45.90 42.00
CA ALA A 7 -30.54 45.47 40.87
C ALA A 7 -30.27 46.68 39.97
N PRO A 8 -29.16 46.71 39.21
CA PRO A 8 -29.30 46.32 37.79
C PRO A 8 -28.04 45.64 37.18
N ALA A 9 -28.24 44.92 36.08
CA ALA A 9 -27.22 44.57 35.08
C ALA A 9 -27.54 45.33 33.76
N PRO A 10 -26.73 45.32 32.67
CA PRO A 10 -25.31 44.96 32.44
C PRO A 10 -24.54 46.18 31.81
N PRO A 11 -23.26 46.11 31.34
CA PRO A 11 -22.93 45.54 30.01
C PRO A 11 -21.52 44.91 29.87
N THR A 12 -21.35 44.05 28.86
CA THR A 12 -20.05 43.70 28.26
C THR A 12 -19.63 44.80 27.29
N PRO A 13 -18.35 45.21 27.27
CA PRO A 13 -17.61 45.22 26.00
C PRO A 13 -16.18 44.71 26.14
N GLY A 14 -15.61 44.28 25.01
CA GLY A 14 -14.36 43.54 24.93
C GLY A 14 -13.09 44.30 25.34
N SER A 15 -12.10 43.52 25.75
CA SER A 15 -10.69 43.89 25.66
C SER A 15 -10.03 42.98 24.63
N GLU A 16 -9.83 43.54 23.44
CA GLU A 16 -8.73 43.16 22.56
C GLU A 16 -7.41 43.47 23.27
N THR A 17 -6.48 42.52 23.32
CA THR A 17 -5.06 42.81 23.12
C THR A 17 -4.42 41.60 22.47
N ALA A 18 -3.85 41.86 21.31
CA ALA A 18 -3.15 40.96 20.43
C ALA A 18 -1.82 40.46 21.03
N ALA A 19 -1.52 39.19 20.74
CA ALA A 19 -0.19 38.64 20.51
C ALA A 19 -0.44 37.43 19.60
N ASP A 20 -0.38 37.61 18.28
CA ASP A 20 0.84 37.42 17.49
C ASP A 20 1.62 36.19 17.97
N GLY A 21 1.24 35.07 17.39
CA GLY A 21 1.85 33.76 17.55
C GLY A 21 1.66 33.06 16.22
N THR A 22 2.51 33.44 15.27
CA THR A 22 2.72 32.78 13.98
C THR A 22 2.91 31.28 14.20
N ASP A 23 1.82 30.52 14.11
CA ASP A 23 1.91 29.09 13.91
C ASP A 23 2.20 28.88 12.42
N GLU A 24 3.49 28.89 12.08
CA GLU A 24 4.01 28.37 10.83
C GLU A 24 3.63 26.89 10.77
N ASN A 25 2.40 26.62 10.33
CA ASN A 25 2.07 25.35 9.72
C ASN A 25 3.06 25.21 8.55
N PRO A 26 3.98 24.23 8.55
CA PRO A 26 4.82 24.00 7.39
C PRO A 26 3.87 23.49 6.32
N GLN A 27 3.37 24.45 5.53
CA GLN A 27 2.72 24.26 4.25
C GLN A 27 3.79 23.68 3.34
N LEU A 28 4.07 22.39 3.53
CA LEU A 28 4.67 21.51 2.56
C LEU A 28 3.89 21.77 1.28
N GLY A 29 4.59 22.42 0.35
CA GLY A 29 4.01 22.95 -0.85
C GLY A 29 3.08 21.93 -1.48
N GLY A 30 1.83 22.34 -1.63
CA GLY A 30 0.93 21.78 -2.61
C GLY A 30 1.48 22.05 -4.00
N GLN A 31 2.56 21.36 -4.35
CA GLN A 31 2.91 21.10 -5.74
C GLN A 31 1.86 20.11 -6.21
N ASP A 32 0.97 20.60 -7.08
CA ASP A 32 0.13 19.85 -8.01
C ASP A 32 0.21 18.31 -7.86
N LEU A 33 -0.58 17.76 -6.93
CA LEU A 33 -0.89 16.32 -6.93
C LEU A 33 -1.90 15.96 -8.05
N THR A 34 -2.24 16.92 -8.90
CA THR A 34 -2.98 16.77 -10.16
C THR A 34 -2.07 16.71 -11.38
N ALA A 35 -0.78 16.43 -11.21
CA ALA A 35 -0.09 15.68 -12.27
C ALA A 35 -0.85 14.36 -12.36
N GLU A 36 -1.76 14.26 -13.33
CA GLU A 36 -2.40 13.02 -13.75
C GLU A 36 -1.30 11.96 -13.70
N ARG A 37 -1.36 11.08 -12.68
CA ARG A 37 -0.53 9.89 -12.67
C ARG A 37 -1.01 9.16 -13.89
N ASP A 38 -0.30 9.33 -15.00
CA ASP A 38 -0.75 8.86 -16.29
C ASP A 38 -0.69 7.34 -16.25
N GLU A 39 -1.79 6.74 -15.79
CA GLU A 39 -1.91 5.30 -15.60
C GLU A 39 -1.67 4.58 -16.93
N THR A 40 -1.79 5.28 -18.06
CA THR A 40 -1.51 4.75 -19.39
C THR A 40 -0.02 4.50 -19.64
N THR A 41 0.88 5.15 -18.90
CA THR A 41 2.35 4.92 -18.97
C THR A 41 2.82 3.75 -18.11
N LEU A 42 1.95 3.18 -17.27
CA LEU A 42 2.29 2.03 -16.45
C LEU A 42 2.31 0.74 -17.29
N PRO A 43 3.26 -0.18 -17.03
CA PRO A 43 3.23 -1.52 -17.60
C PRO A 43 1.90 -2.24 -17.31
N ASP A 44 1.48 -3.15 -18.19
CA ASP A 44 0.20 -3.88 -18.06
C ASP A 44 0.03 -4.57 -16.72
N TRP A 45 1.09 -5.18 -16.18
CA TRP A 45 1.06 -5.82 -14.86
C TRP A 45 0.79 -4.81 -13.73
N ALA A 46 1.34 -3.60 -13.83
CA ALA A 46 1.19 -2.57 -12.81
C ALA A 46 -0.22 -1.95 -12.86
N ARG A 47 -0.77 -1.77 -14.07
CA ARG A 47 -2.18 -1.37 -14.25
C ARG A 47 -3.12 -2.43 -13.68
N SER A 48 -2.87 -3.71 -13.99
CA SER A 48 -3.69 -4.81 -13.49
C SER A 48 -3.66 -4.92 -11.97
N GLU A 49 -2.48 -4.80 -11.35
CA GLU A 49 -2.35 -4.81 -9.89
C GLU A 49 -3.02 -3.59 -9.25
N LEU A 50 -2.93 -2.41 -9.86
CA LEU A 50 -3.61 -1.21 -9.37
C LEU A 50 -5.13 -1.37 -9.41
N THR A 51 -5.67 -1.91 -10.50
CA THR A 51 -7.11 -2.24 -10.60
C THR A 51 -7.51 -3.26 -9.54
N ARG A 52 -6.72 -4.33 -9.37
CA ARG A 52 -6.96 -5.34 -8.33
C ARG A 52 -6.98 -4.74 -6.93
N ALA A 53 -6.00 -3.90 -6.60
CA ALA A 53 -5.95 -3.23 -5.30
C ALA A 53 -7.16 -2.29 -5.08
N ARG A 54 -7.64 -1.63 -6.14
CA ARG A 54 -8.85 -0.80 -6.08
C ARG A 54 -10.11 -1.63 -5.85
N ASP A 55 -10.23 -2.76 -6.54
CA ASP A 55 -11.35 -3.69 -6.38
C ASP A 55 -11.37 -4.28 -4.97
N GLU A 56 -10.21 -4.70 -4.45
CA GLU A 56 -10.06 -5.17 -3.08
C GLU A 56 -10.44 -4.07 -2.07
N ALA A 57 -9.96 -2.84 -2.27
CA ALA A 57 -10.34 -1.71 -1.42
C ALA A 57 -11.85 -1.41 -1.48
N ALA A 58 -12.48 -1.50 -2.65
CA ALA A 58 -13.92 -1.33 -2.80
C ALA A 58 -14.70 -2.42 -2.05
N ARG A 59 -14.30 -3.69 -2.19
CA ARG A 59 -14.89 -4.82 -1.46
C ARG A 59 -14.78 -4.62 0.05
N ARG A 60 -13.60 -4.24 0.55
CA ARG A 60 -13.38 -3.98 1.99
C ARG A 60 -14.26 -2.85 2.52
N ARG A 61 -14.51 -1.79 1.73
CA ARG A 61 -15.44 -0.72 2.14
C ARG A 61 -16.88 -1.22 2.27
N ILE A 62 -17.32 -2.11 1.39
CA ILE A 62 -18.65 -2.71 1.46
C ILE A 62 -18.73 -3.64 2.67
N GLU A 63 -17.74 -4.50 2.85
CA GLU A 63 -17.63 -5.40 4.02
C GLU A 63 -17.66 -4.62 5.34
N LEU A 64 -16.91 -3.51 5.44
CA LEU A 64 -16.94 -2.65 6.62
C LEU A 64 -18.30 -2.01 6.88
N ARG A 65 -19.05 -1.66 5.83
CA ARG A 65 -20.41 -1.13 5.99
C ARG A 65 -21.36 -2.22 6.46
N GLU A 66 -21.30 -3.39 5.84
CA GLU A 66 -22.12 -4.54 6.21
C GLU A 66 -21.84 -4.99 7.66
N LEU A 67 -20.58 -5.08 8.06
CA LEU A 67 -20.20 -5.39 9.45
C LEU A 67 -20.68 -4.31 10.44
N LYS A 68 -20.62 -3.03 10.07
CA LYS A 68 -21.18 -1.94 10.89
C LYS A 68 -22.70 -2.06 11.03
N ASP A 69 -23.40 -2.37 9.94
CA ASP A 69 -24.85 -2.54 9.95
C ASP A 69 -25.25 -3.79 10.76
N GLN A 70 -24.45 -4.87 10.70
CA GLN A 70 -24.63 -6.07 11.53
C GLN A 70 -24.39 -5.78 13.00
N LEU A 71 -23.32 -5.06 13.36
CA LEU A 71 -23.06 -4.64 14.74
C LEU A 71 -24.15 -3.72 15.27
N ALA A 72 -24.68 -2.81 14.45
CA ALA A 72 -25.78 -1.92 14.83
C ALA A 72 -27.11 -2.65 15.01
N LYS A 73 -27.31 -3.79 14.34
CA LYS A 73 -28.50 -4.65 14.46
C LYS A 73 -28.35 -5.73 15.54
N ALA A 74 -27.11 -6.12 15.85
CA ALA A 74 -26.80 -7.07 16.92
C ALA A 74 -27.07 -6.41 18.27
N ALA A 75 -28.22 -6.73 18.86
CA ALA A 75 -28.64 -6.23 20.17
C ALA A 75 -27.95 -6.96 21.34
N ASP A 76 -27.10 -7.95 21.07
CA ASP A 76 -26.41 -8.74 22.09
C ASP A 76 -24.97 -8.24 22.30
N PRO A 77 -24.66 -7.64 23.46
CA PRO A 77 -23.31 -7.17 23.78
C PRO A 77 -22.29 -8.30 23.91
N GLU A 78 -22.70 -9.56 24.13
CA GLU A 78 -21.75 -10.68 24.21
C GLU A 78 -21.33 -11.16 22.82
N GLU A 79 -22.24 -11.22 21.84
CA GLU A 79 -21.89 -11.53 20.44
C GLU A 79 -20.95 -10.46 19.85
N ALA A 80 -21.15 -9.19 20.20
CA ALA A 80 -20.27 -8.10 19.80
C ALA A 80 -18.84 -8.25 20.35
N LYS A 81 -18.69 -8.68 21.62
CA LYS A 81 -17.37 -8.94 22.22
C LYS A 81 -16.65 -10.10 21.52
N VAL A 82 -17.36 -11.18 21.19
CA VAL A 82 -16.79 -12.31 20.45
C VAL A 82 -16.33 -11.86 19.07
N ALA A 83 -17.15 -11.11 18.33
CA ALA A 83 -16.78 -10.59 17.01
C ALA A 83 -15.57 -9.63 17.05
N ILE A 84 -15.49 -8.78 18.08
CA ILE A 84 -14.34 -7.90 18.31
C ILE A 84 -13.09 -8.72 18.60
N GLN A 85 -13.18 -9.74 19.46
CA GLN A 85 -12.05 -10.61 19.77
C GLN A 85 -11.58 -11.37 18.52
N GLU A 86 -12.49 -11.94 17.73
CA GLU A 86 -12.14 -12.58 16.46
C GLU A 86 -11.47 -11.61 15.48
N ALA A 87 -11.92 -10.36 15.42
CA ALA A 87 -11.29 -9.34 14.59
C ALA A 87 -9.87 -9.03 15.08
N HIS A 88 -9.65 -8.94 16.39
CA HIS A 88 -8.32 -8.77 16.97
C HIS A 88 -7.40 -9.96 16.66
N ASP A 89 -7.89 -11.19 16.77
CA ASP A 89 -7.11 -12.40 16.48
C ASP A 89 -6.73 -12.45 14.98
N ARG A 90 -7.66 -12.07 14.09
CA ARG A 90 -7.38 -11.93 12.64
C ARG A 90 -6.38 -10.82 12.34
N LEU A 91 -6.43 -9.70 13.06
CA LEU A 91 -5.45 -8.63 12.94
C LEU A 91 -4.06 -9.10 13.38
N ALA A 92 -3.96 -9.71 14.56
CA ALA A 92 -2.70 -10.22 15.10
C ALA A 92 -2.05 -11.25 14.16
N THR A 93 -2.84 -12.18 13.61
CA THR A 93 -2.34 -13.15 12.62
C THR A 93 -1.87 -12.50 11.33
N THR A 94 -2.59 -11.48 10.84
CA THR A 94 -2.20 -10.73 9.64
C THR A 94 -0.93 -9.91 9.88
N GLU A 95 -0.79 -9.27 11.04
CA GLU A 95 0.40 -8.53 11.44
C GLU A 95 1.62 -9.46 11.52
N LEU A 96 1.48 -10.64 12.12
CA LEU A 96 2.54 -11.64 12.15
C LEU A 96 2.96 -12.08 10.74
N GLN A 97 2.02 -12.37 9.85
CA GLN A 97 2.32 -12.70 8.46
C GLN A 97 3.06 -11.57 7.76
N LEU A 98 2.61 -10.34 7.95
CA LEU A 98 3.22 -9.16 7.33
C LEU A 98 4.64 -8.90 7.86
N THR A 99 4.89 -9.15 9.14
CA THR A 99 6.23 -9.11 9.75
C THR A 99 7.13 -10.19 9.15
N ARG A 100 6.64 -11.43 9.01
CA ARG A 100 7.38 -12.51 8.33
C ARG A 100 7.75 -12.14 6.90
N GLU A 101 6.79 -11.63 6.13
CA GLU A 101 7.01 -11.18 4.74
C GLU A 101 8.06 -10.06 4.65
N ARG A 102 8.00 -9.07 5.56
CA ARG A 102 8.99 -7.99 5.64
C ARG A 102 10.39 -8.54 5.91
N LEU A 103 10.52 -9.45 6.89
CA LEU A 103 11.80 -10.09 7.23
C LEU A 103 12.30 -10.99 6.10
N GLY A 104 11.39 -11.71 5.44
CA GLY A 104 11.66 -12.51 4.24
C GLY A 104 12.32 -11.70 3.14
N ARG A 105 11.75 -10.53 2.82
CA ARG A 105 12.31 -9.61 1.83
C ARG A 105 13.63 -8.98 2.31
N LYS A 106 13.73 -8.62 3.59
CA LYS A 106 14.94 -8.04 4.19
C LYS A 106 16.14 -8.98 4.07
N TYR A 107 15.92 -10.27 4.33
CA TYR A 107 16.96 -11.30 4.31
C TYR A 107 17.01 -12.14 3.03
N GLN A 108 16.22 -11.78 2.00
CA GLN A 108 16.16 -12.46 0.70
C GLN A 108 15.87 -13.97 0.81
N LEU A 109 14.99 -14.32 1.75
CA LEU A 109 14.56 -15.68 2.00
C LEU A 109 13.53 -16.13 0.94
N PRO A 110 13.62 -17.37 0.44
CA PRO A 110 12.53 -17.99 -0.32
C PRO A 110 11.24 -18.07 0.49
N ASP A 111 10.08 -17.96 -0.15
CA ASP A 111 8.75 -17.99 0.49
C ASP A 111 8.54 -19.20 1.41
N VAL A 112 9.13 -20.34 1.04
CA VAL A 112 9.10 -21.58 1.84
C VAL A 112 9.77 -21.40 3.21
N LEU A 113 10.82 -20.60 3.30
CA LEU A 113 11.49 -20.27 4.56
C LEU A 113 10.82 -19.12 5.29
N VAL A 114 10.24 -18.15 4.57
CA VAL A 114 9.46 -17.05 5.17
C VAL A 114 8.30 -17.58 6.01
N ALA A 115 7.59 -18.58 5.51
CA ALA A 115 6.50 -19.23 6.23
C ALA A 115 6.96 -19.94 7.53
N ARG A 116 8.26 -20.22 7.66
CA ARG A 116 8.85 -20.96 8.79
C ARG A 116 9.52 -20.06 9.83
N ILE A 117 9.55 -18.75 9.62
CA ILE A 117 10.11 -17.79 10.60
C ILE A 117 9.35 -17.90 11.93
N GLN A 118 10.08 -18.20 13.00
CA GLN A 118 9.56 -18.37 14.36
C GLN A 118 9.98 -17.20 15.27
N GLY A 119 9.17 -16.94 16.29
CA GLY A 119 9.45 -15.92 17.30
C GLY A 119 8.17 -15.37 17.93
N GLU A 120 8.23 -15.06 19.22
CA GLU A 120 7.14 -14.40 19.94
C GLU A 120 7.15 -12.88 19.68
N ASP A 121 8.34 -12.31 19.51
CA ASP A 121 8.57 -10.89 19.23
C ASP A 121 9.27 -10.67 17.88
N GLU A 122 9.14 -9.47 17.33
CA GLU A 122 9.82 -9.06 16.09
C GLU A 122 11.35 -9.27 16.18
N ALA A 123 11.95 -9.02 17.34
CA ALA A 123 13.38 -9.24 17.56
C ALA A 123 13.78 -10.73 17.54
N ALA A 124 12.90 -11.61 18.00
CA ALA A 124 13.14 -13.06 17.93
C ALA A 124 12.98 -13.54 16.48
N MET A 125 11.95 -13.06 15.77
CA MET A 125 11.74 -13.34 14.35
C MET A 125 12.90 -12.84 13.48
N ASP A 126 13.47 -11.68 13.77
CA ASP A 126 14.60 -11.13 13.02
C ASP A 126 15.87 -12.00 13.17
N LYS A 127 16.14 -12.51 14.38
CA LYS A 127 17.24 -13.46 14.62
C LYS A 127 17.03 -14.78 13.89
N ASP A 128 15.81 -15.31 13.93
CA ASP A 128 15.49 -16.57 13.24
C ASP A 128 15.57 -16.40 11.72
N ALA A 129 15.01 -15.32 11.18
CA ALA A 129 15.11 -14.99 9.75
C ALA A 129 16.57 -14.83 9.30
N LYS A 130 17.41 -14.19 10.13
CA LYS A 130 18.85 -14.09 9.87
C LYS A 130 19.54 -15.45 9.87
N ALA A 131 19.25 -16.31 10.85
CA ALA A 131 19.81 -17.66 10.90
C ALA A 131 19.36 -18.51 9.70
N LEU A 132 18.09 -18.41 9.29
CA LEU A 132 17.57 -19.06 8.10
C LEU A 132 18.27 -18.56 6.82
N ALA A 133 18.63 -17.28 6.75
CA ALA A 133 19.30 -16.71 5.59
C ALA A 133 20.76 -17.16 5.48
N GLU A 134 21.43 -17.40 6.62
CA GLU A 134 22.78 -17.98 6.66
C GLU A 134 22.78 -19.45 6.22
N LEU A 135 21.70 -20.19 6.49
CA LEU A 135 21.54 -21.59 6.12
C LEU A 135 20.95 -21.80 4.72
N ALA A 136 20.23 -20.80 4.21
CA ALA A 136 19.65 -20.85 2.89
C ALA A 136 20.79 -20.91 1.86
N PRO A 137 20.80 -21.89 0.94
CA PRO A 137 21.68 -21.79 -0.21
C PRO A 137 21.32 -20.48 -0.90
N ALA A 138 22.28 -19.56 -1.03
CA ALA A 138 22.09 -18.21 -1.57
C ALA A 138 21.09 -18.28 -2.72
N SER A 139 19.84 -17.95 -2.42
CA SER A 139 18.72 -18.33 -3.29
C SER A 139 18.93 -17.56 -4.57
N ALA A 140 19.27 -18.32 -5.61
CA ALA A 140 19.41 -17.94 -7.00
C ALA A 140 19.29 -16.43 -7.21
N ALA A 141 20.45 -15.80 -7.34
CA ALA A 141 20.57 -14.48 -7.94
C ALA A 141 19.48 -14.33 -9.00
N ARG A 142 18.62 -13.33 -8.81
CA ARG A 142 17.64 -12.86 -9.79
C ARG A 142 18.18 -13.18 -11.19
N PRO A 143 17.47 -13.94 -12.04
CA PRO A 143 17.98 -14.27 -13.36
C PRO A 143 18.50 -12.98 -13.98
N PRO A 144 19.76 -12.94 -14.46
CA PRO A 144 20.36 -11.71 -14.94
C PRO A 144 19.37 -11.10 -15.91
N ARG A 145 19.03 -9.82 -15.70
CA ARG A 145 18.19 -9.10 -16.67
C ARG A 145 18.84 -9.33 -18.03
N PRO A 146 18.11 -9.82 -19.04
CA PRO A 146 18.69 -9.99 -20.36
C PRO A 146 19.32 -8.67 -20.76
N ASP A 147 20.62 -8.72 -21.07
CA ASP A 147 21.37 -7.54 -21.45
C ASP A 147 20.72 -6.98 -22.72
N ARG A 148 20.24 -5.74 -22.65
CA ARG A 148 19.60 -5.06 -23.79
C ARG A 148 20.58 -4.87 -24.96
N LEU A 149 21.88 -5.01 -24.71
CA LEU A 149 22.95 -4.95 -25.70
C LEU A 149 23.33 -6.32 -26.30
N GLN A 150 22.89 -7.43 -25.70
CA GLN A 150 23.13 -8.80 -26.23
C GLN A 150 22.15 -9.18 -27.35
N GLY A 151 21.19 -8.32 -27.69
CA GLY A 151 20.31 -8.48 -28.86
C GLY A 151 20.94 -8.12 -30.21
N GLY A 152 22.27 -7.97 -30.29
CA GLY A 152 23.02 -7.60 -31.50
C GLY A 152 23.31 -8.75 -32.46
N GLY A 153 22.41 -9.74 -32.58
CA GLY A 153 22.49 -10.74 -33.64
C GLY A 153 22.21 -10.07 -34.98
N GLU A 154 22.97 -10.43 -36.02
CA GLU A 154 22.79 -9.92 -37.38
C GLU A 154 21.30 -9.85 -37.78
N ALA A 155 20.93 -8.80 -38.50
CA ALA A 155 19.56 -8.63 -38.99
C ALA A 155 19.07 -9.94 -39.62
N ALA A 156 17.91 -10.43 -39.16
CA ALA A 156 17.34 -11.67 -39.64
C ALA A 156 17.37 -11.66 -41.18
N PRO A 157 17.87 -12.73 -41.83
CA PRO A 157 17.92 -12.77 -43.28
C PRO A 157 16.52 -12.53 -43.82
N LEU A 158 16.40 -11.66 -44.82
CA LEU A 158 15.12 -11.30 -45.43
C LEU A 158 14.30 -12.58 -45.69
N SER A 159 13.06 -12.56 -45.20
CA SER A 159 12.11 -13.63 -45.42
C SER A 159 11.89 -13.83 -46.93
N ALA A 160 11.41 -15.01 -47.32
CA ALA A 160 11.10 -15.29 -48.72
C ALA A 160 10.10 -14.28 -49.30
N ALA A 161 9.16 -13.80 -48.48
CA ALA A 161 8.18 -12.78 -48.86
C ALA A 161 8.84 -11.41 -49.14
N GLU A 162 9.79 -10.99 -48.30
CA GLU A 162 10.50 -9.71 -48.48
C GLU A 162 11.43 -9.74 -49.70
N LYS A 163 12.11 -10.87 -49.94
CA LYS A 163 12.91 -11.07 -51.17
C LYS A 163 12.03 -10.99 -52.42
N PHE A 164 10.84 -11.59 -52.38
CA PHE A 164 9.90 -11.53 -53.50
C PHE A 164 9.39 -10.11 -53.76
N ALA A 165 9.06 -9.35 -52.71
CA ALA A 165 8.65 -7.95 -52.82
C ALA A 165 9.76 -7.08 -53.45
N GLN A 166 11.02 -7.31 -53.10
CA GLN A 166 12.16 -6.60 -53.68
C GLN A 166 12.34 -6.88 -55.18
N ILE A 167 12.12 -8.14 -55.60
CA ILE A 167 12.18 -8.54 -57.02
C ILE A 167 11.06 -7.86 -57.82
N ILE A 168 9.86 -7.74 -57.26
CA ILE A 168 8.76 -7.02 -57.91
C ILE A 168 9.08 -5.54 -58.03
N GLN A 169 9.52 -4.90 -56.95
CA GLN A 169 9.83 -3.46 -56.94
C GLN A 169 10.97 -3.07 -57.89
N THR A 170 11.94 -3.96 -58.11
CA THR A 170 13.06 -3.71 -59.04
C THR A 170 12.70 -3.92 -60.51
N ARG A 171 11.64 -4.68 -60.82
CA ARG A 171 11.18 -4.95 -62.20
C ARG A 171 10.08 -4.01 -62.70
N LEU A 172 9.55 -3.18 -61.81
CA LEU A 172 8.50 -2.19 -62.10
C LEU A 172 9.04 -0.76 -62.22
N ARG A 173 10.36 -0.60 -62.33
CA ARG A 173 11.03 0.69 -62.52
C ARG A 173 11.71 0.77 -63.88
#